data_AF-A0A7C4N7Y6-F1
#
_entry.id   AF-A0A7C4N7Y6-F1
#
_cell.length_a   1.000
_cell.length_b   1.000
_cell.length_c   1.000
_cell.angle_alpha   90.00
_cell.angle_beta   90.00
_cell.angle_gamma   90.00
#
_symmetry.space_group_name_H-M   'P 1'
#
loop_
_entity.id
_entity.type
_entity.pdbx_description
1 polymer ?
#
loop_
_entity_poly.entity_id
_entity_poly.type
_entity_poly.pdbx_seq_one_letter_code
_entity_poly.pdbx_strand_id
1 'polypeptide(L)'
;MKSQLLSRIHDRSAVVGIIGLGYVGLPLAVEFAKAGFKVIGVDVDPRKVEALNAGRSYIPDVKTEDVAALRAAGLGGVMRCNAGQWIRPDGGPGWRKV
;
A
#
# COMPACT_ATOMS: atom_id res chain seq x y z
N MET A 1 22.22 -2.70 11.90
CA MET A 1 21.26 -2.68 10.77
C MET A 1 20.43 -3.96 10.69
N LYS A 2 21.02 -5.16 10.48
CA LYS A 2 20.27 -6.43 10.35
C LYS A 2 19.37 -6.75 11.56
N SER A 3 19.91 -6.63 12.77
CA SER A 3 19.18 -6.92 14.02
C SER A 3 17.94 -6.03 14.21
N GLN A 4 18.04 -4.74 13.89
CA GLN A 4 16.93 -3.79 13.98
C GLN A 4 15.82 -4.13 12.98
N LEU A 5 16.15 -4.47 11.74
CA LEU A 5 15.15 -4.88 10.76
C LEU A 5 14.42 -6.16 11.19
N LEU A 6 15.17 -7.16 11.66
CA LEU A 6 14.59 -8.41 12.15
C LEU A 6 13.62 -8.17 13.30
N SER A 7 13.99 -7.33 14.28
CA SER A 7 13.10 -6.93 15.37
C SER A 7 11.79 -6.36 14.83
N ARG A 8 11.89 -5.41 13.89
CA ARG A 8 10.72 -4.75 13.29
C ARG A 8 9.81 -5.69 12.50
N ILE A 9 10.39 -6.73 11.90
CA ILE A 9 9.61 -7.78 11.23
C ILE A 9 8.86 -8.63 12.25
N HIS A 10 9.52 -9.02 13.35
CA HIS A 10 8.92 -9.82 14.41
C HIS A 10 7.79 -9.09 15.14
N ASP A 11 7.99 -7.82 15.50
CA ASP A 11 7.00 -7.01 16.23
C ASP A 11 5.97 -6.30 15.33
N ARG A 12 6.01 -6.56 14.01
CA ARG A 12 5.13 -5.98 12.97
C ARG A 12 5.24 -4.45 12.78
N SER A 13 6.25 -3.80 13.38
CA SER A 13 6.52 -2.36 13.17
C SER A 13 7.30 -2.04 11.87
N ALA A 14 7.69 -3.06 11.10
CA ALA A 14 8.20 -2.88 9.75
C ALA A 14 7.10 -2.33 8.83
N VAL A 15 7.48 -1.43 7.92
CA VAL A 15 6.59 -0.92 6.88
C VAL A 15 6.90 -1.66 5.59
N VAL A 16 5.89 -2.28 4.99
CA VAL A 16 6.01 -3.05 3.75
C VAL A 16 5.61 -2.16 2.58
N GLY A 17 6.52 -1.94 1.63
CA GLY A 17 6.24 -1.25 0.38
C GLY A 17 5.97 -2.25 -0.75
N ILE A 18 4.89 -2.06 -1.51
CA ILE A 18 4.55 -2.90 -2.67
C ILE A 18 4.41 -2.03 -3.91
N ILE A 19 5.23 -2.30 -4.91
CA ILE A 19 5.27 -1.56 -6.18
C ILE A 19 4.55 -2.38 -7.25
N GLY A 20 3.51 -1.79 -7.84
CA GLY A 20 2.60 -2.44 -8.76
C GLY A 20 1.46 -3.13 -8.01
N LEU A 21 0.25 -2.60 -8.11
CA LEU A 21 -0.96 -3.12 -7.46
C LEU A 21 -1.84 -3.85 -8.49
N GLY A 22 -1.20 -4.58 -9.39
CA GLY A 22 -1.92 -5.45 -10.31
C GLY A 22 -2.53 -6.67 -9.61
N TYR A 23 -2.84 -7.68 -10.43
CA TYR A 23 -3.44 -8.93 -9.98
C TYR A 23 -2.69 -9.64 -8.85
N VAL A 24 -1.36 -9.53 -8.79
CA VAL A 24 -0.53 -10.15 -7.73
C VAL A 24 -0.27 -9.19 -6.58
N GLY A 25 0.03 -7.93 -6.87
CA GLY A 25 0.48 -6.97 -5.85
C GLY A 25 -0.63 -6.54 -4.89
N LEU A 26 -1.87 -6.41 -5.37
CA LEU A 26 -2.98 -6.03 -4.51
C LEU A 26 -3.38 -7.14 -3.51
N PRO A 27 -3.56 -8.42 -3.89
CA PRO A 27 -3.73 -9.48 -2.91
C PRO A 27 -2.57 -9.57 -1.92
N LEU A 28 -1.32 -9.43 -2.38
CA LEU A 28 -0.15 -9.42 -1.50
C LEU A 28 -0.21 -8.29 -0.47
N ALA A 29 -0.63 -7.09 -0.88
CA ALA A 29 -0.82 -5.95 0.00
C ALA A 29 -1.88 -6.23 1.07
N VAL A 30 -2.98 -6.87 0.67
CA VAL A 30 -4.05 -7.27 1.57
C VAL A 30 -3.54 -8.28 2.61
N GLU A 31 -2.81 -9.30 2.19
CA GLU A 31 -2.32 -10.33 3.11
C GLU A 31 -1.27 -9.80 4.10
N PHE A 32 -0.35 -8.93 3.68
CA PHE A 32 0.57 -8.29 4.62
C PHE A 32 -0.14 -7.41 5.65
N ALA A 33 -1.16 -6.67 5.21
CA ALA A 33 -1.93 -5.83 6.12
C ALA A 33 -2.80 -6.67 7.07
N LYS A 34 -3.40 -7.78 6.61
CA LYS A 34 -4.07 -8.79 7.47
C LYS A 34 -3.11 -9.43 8.48
N ALA A 35 -1.84 -9.60 8.11
CA ALA A 35 -0.78 -10.05 9.01
C ALA A 35 -0.31 -9.00 10.03
N GLY A 36 -0.91 -7.79 10.02
CA GLY A 36 -0.68 -6.71 10.99
C GLY A 36 0.42 -5.73 10.60
N PHE A 37 0.98 -5.82 9.39
CA PHE A 37 1.97 -4.86 8.93
C PHE A 37 1.32 -3.59 8.39
N LYS A 38 2.01 -2.46 8.55
CA LYS A 38 1.68 -1.25 7.79
C LYS A 38 2.15 -1.41 6.36
N VAL A 39 1.24 -1.29 5.40
CA VAL A 39 1.51 -1.45 3.97
C VAL A 39 1.36 -0.13 3.23
N ILE A 40 2.34 0.18 2.37
CA ILE A 40 2.30 1.28 1.42
C ILE A 40 2.27 0.68 0.01
N GLY A 41 1.14 0.80 -0.65
CA GLY A 41 0.99 0.43 -2.04
C GLY A 41 1.48 1.55 -2.95
N VAL A 42 2.03 1.20 -4.11
CA VAL A 42 2.57 2.17 -5.06
C VAL A 42 2.19 1.73 -6.47
N ASP A 43 1.51 2.59 -7.23
CA ASP A 43 1.16 2.30 -8.63
C ASP A 43 1.31 3.55 -9.51
N VAL A 44 1.51 3.33 -10.81
CA VAL A 44 1.62 4.38 -11.82
C VAL A 44 0.24 4.78 -12.37
N ASP A 45 -0.74 3.87 -12.31
CA ASP A 45 -2.08 4.12 -12.83
C ASP A 45 -2.93 4.91 -11.82
N PRO A 46 -3.27 6.18 -12.10
CA PRO A 46 -4.08 7.01 -11.19
C PRO A 46 -5.42 6.37 -10.84
N ARG A 47 -6.05 5.65 -11.78
CA ARG A 47 -7.39 5.08 -11.59
C ARG A 47 -7.39 4.01 -10.51
N LYS A 48 -6.34 3.18 -10.50
CA LYS A 48 -6.13 2.15 -9.48
C LYS A 48 -5.88 2.77 -8.11
N VAL A 49 -5.00 3.77 -8.07
CA VAL A 49 -4.66 4.47 -6.83
C VAL A 49 -5.88 5.14 -6.22
N GLU A 50 -6.68 5.84 -7.02
CA GLU A 50 -7.91 6.51 -6.59
C GLU A 50 -8.97 5.51 -6.10
N ALA A 51 -9.18 4.40 -6.82
CA ALA A 51 -10.12 3.36 -6.41
C ALA A 51 -9.73 2.76 -5.05
N LEU A 52 -8.47 2.35 -4.88
CA LEU A 52 -7.99 1.78 -3.61
C LEU A 52 -7.99 2.81 -2.49
N ASN A 53 -7.67 4.06 -2.81
CA ASN A 53 -7.72 5.11 -1.81
C ASN A 53 -9.15 5.48 -1.37
N ALA A 54 -10.14 5.21 -2.22
CA ALA A 54 -11.56 5.26 -1.88
C ALA A 54 -12.08 3.97 -1.23
N GLY A 55 -11.19 3.02 -0.89
CA GLY A 55 -11.56 1.75 -0.27
C GLY A 55 -12.20 0.75 -1.22
N ARG A 56 -12.11 0.93 -2.54
CA ARG A 56 -12.74 0.06 -3.55
C ARG A 56 -11.71 -0.81 -4.25
N SER A 57 -12.03 -2.09 -4.40
CA SER A 57 -11.25 -2.97 -5.28
C SER A 57 -11.66 -2.77 -6.74
N TYR A 58 -10.69 -2.91 -7.65
CA TYR A 58 -10.91 -3.00 -9.09
C TYR A 58 -10.54 -4.38 -9.65
N ILE A 59 -10.05 -5.30 -8.80
CA ILE A 59 -9.83 -6.69 -9.18
C ILE A 59 -10.92 -7.57 -8.58
N PRO A 60 -11.55 -8.48 -9.34
CA PRO A 60 -12.63 -9.32 -8.85
C PRO A 60 -12.25 -10.20 -7.65
N ASP A 61 -11.00 -10.66 -7.62
CA ASP A 61 -10.51 -11.64 -6.64
C ASP A 61 -10.13 -11.02 -5.30
N VAL A 62 -10.15 -9.69 -5.19
CA VAL A 62 -10.02 -8.97 -3.91
C VAL A 62 -11.31 -8.25 -3.62
N LYS A 63 -11.93 -8.62 -2.51
CA LYS A 63 -13.18 -8.03 -2.05
C LYS A 63 -12.98 -6.57 -1.68
N THR A 64 -13.95 -5.73 -2.02
CA THR A 64 -13.92 -4.30 -1.66
C THR A 64 -13.91 -4.12 -0.15
N GLU A 65 -14.56 -5.01 0.58
CA GLU A 65 -14.59 -5.04 2.04
C GLU A 65 -13.19 -5.21 2.64
N ASP A 66 -12.35 -6.06 2.02
CA ASP A 66 -10.96 -6.22 2.46
C ASP A 66 -10.21 -4.90 2.27
N VAL A 67 -10.27 -4.28 1.09
CA VAL A 67 -9.60 -2.99 0.81
C VAL A 67 -10.07 -1.89 1.76
N ALA A 68 -11.38 -1.79 2.01
CA ALA A 68 -11.97 -0.82 2.93
C ALA A 68 -11.47 -1.03 4.37
N ALA A 69 -11.39 -2.28 4.84
CA ALA A 69 -10.88 -2.61 6.16
C ALA A 69 -9.42 -2.19 6.33
N LEU A 70 -8.57 -2.38 5.31
CA LEU A 70 -7.16 -1.93 5.35
C LEU A 70 -7.05 -0.42 5.51
N ARG A 71 -7.90 0.32 4.80
CA ARG A 71 -7.96 1.78 4.87
C ARG A 71 -8.41 2.26 6.25
N ALA A 72 -9.43 1.62 6.83
CA ALA A 72 -9.93 1.96 8.15
C ALA A 72 -8.91 1.67 9.27
N ALA A 73 -8.13 0.60 9.14
CA ALA A 73 -7.11 0.22 10.10
C ALA A 73 -5.85 1.13 10.05
N GLY A 74 -5.74 2.05 9.09
CA GLY A 74 -4.54 2.87 8.89
C GLY A 74 -3.33 2.04 8.41
N LEU A 75 -3.57 0.80 8.00
CA LEU A 75 -2.57 -0.17 7.56
C LEU A 75 -2.36 -0.12 6.04
N GLY A 76 -3.09 0.73 5.32
CA GLY A 76 -2.97 0.88 3.87
C GLY A 76 -3.01 2.34 3.41
N GLY A 77 -2.03 2.74 2.61
CA GLY A 77 -2.07 3.97 1.81
C GLY A 77 -1.46 3.72 0.44
N VAL A 78 -2.08 4.25 -0.62
CA VAL A 78 -1.59 4.05 -1.99
C VAL A 78 -1.03 5.34 -2.57
N MET A 79 0.25 5.30 -2.95
CA MET A 79 0.94 6.41 -3.59
C MET A 79 0.84 6.31 -5.11
N ARG A 80 0.73 7.47 -5.76
CA ARG A 80 0.71 7.59 -7.22
C ARG A 80 2.04 8.10 -7.74
N CYS A 81 2.53 7.57 -8.87
CA CYS A 81 3.58 8.24 -9.65
C CYS A 81 3.00 9.36 -10.53
N ASN A 82 3.54 10.58 -10.44
CA ASN A 82 3.29 11.64 -11.42
C ASN A 82 4.58 12.38 -11.74
N ALA A 83 4.93 12.52 -13.02
CA ALA A 83 6.10 13.27 -13.48
C ALA A 83 7.41 12.96 -12.70
N GLY A 84 7.65 11.69 -12.37
CA GLY A 84 8.84 11.26 -11.62
C GLY A 84 8.78 11.46 -10.10
N GLN A 85 7.61 11.78 -9.53
CA GLN A 85 7.39 11.92 -8.09
C GLN A 85 6.30 10.97 -7.58
N TRP A 86 6.54 10.37 -6.41
CA TRP A 86 5.58 9.56 -5.69
C TRP A 86 4.75 10.43 -4.75
N ILE A 87 3.51 10.72 -5.12
CA ILE A 87 2.59 11.58 -4.38
C ILE A 87 1.87 10.76 -3.30
N ARG A 88 1.82 11.29 -2.07
CA ARG A 88 1.13 10.66 -0.95
C ARG A 88 -0.39 10.88 -1.02
N PRO A 89 -1.20 9.96 -0.47
CA PRO A 89 -2.66 10.12 -0.43
C PRO A 89 -3.13 11.35 0.36
N ASP A 90 -2.34 11.82 1.32
CA ASP A 90 -2.62 12.98 2.17
C ASP A 90 -2.22 14.32 1.53
N GLY A 91 -1.68 14.31 0.31
CA GLY A 91 -1.16 15.50 -0.35
C GLY A 91 0.15 16.03 0.24
N GLY A 92 0.74 15.30 1.20
CA GLY A 92 2.04 15.63 1.79
C GLY A 92 3.20 15.49 0.79
N PRO A 93 4.40 16.00 1.13
CA PRO A 93 5.55 16.00 0.24
C PRO A 93 5.85 14.58 -0.25
N GLY A 94 5.81 14.43 -1.57
CA GLY A 94 6.08 13.17 -2.26
C GLY A 94 7.55 12.78 -2.26
N TRP A 95 7.84 11.54 -2.65
CA TRP A 95 9.23 11.06 -2.79
C TRP A 95 9.69 11.26 -4.23
N ARG A 96 10.93 11.73 -4.45
CA ARG A 96 11.51 11.71 -5.80
C ARG A 96 11.83 10.27 -6.20
N LYS A 97 11.47 9.90 -7.44
CA LYS A 97 11.96 8.68 -8.06
C LYS A 97 13.47 8.84 -8.25
N VAL A 98 14.25 7.98 -7.60
CA VAL A 98 15.70 7.88 -7.78
C VAL A 98 16.03 7.35 -9.17
#